data_AF-S4NAW5-F1
#
_entry.id   AF-S4NAW5-F1
#
_cell.length_a   1.000
_cell.length_b   1.000
_cell.length_c   1.000
_cell.angle_alpha   90.00
_cell.angle_beta   90.00
_cell.angle_gamma   90.00
#
_symmetry.space_group_name_H-M   'P 1'
#
loop_
_entity.id
_entity.type
_entity.pdbx_description
1 polymer ?
#
loop_
_entity_poly.entity_id
_entity_poly.type
_entity_poly.pdbx_seq_one_letter_code
_entity_poly.pdbx_strand_id
1 'polypeptide(L)'
;MLRACLPDRRQSVHDWDEELRDFYDDRDDHTLDEADAWLTRIMPTTSQVTRERVVQVVGAWADMGIPTVPEPPTEQWVDRVAAEWAASVRQALAYDAFAFIERATTAGLLNDGESEDAALLAAAFVRVGMAVEAAVRLLVSLGRPRGEQALMELVHDDEVRDFRPYVRSRLLGLRRSVYEDRAREVTRDEEPLLPEGLQGLPHSWQNDFDWGATAPDSHSLAQVRSALEACLTVERVPADAQMCSNAPADSSAIAEVVRALMPYPRLVTRERMKEAWRECQSLGFDFQGMDAASFAKVWCKRIADRVAAAVFRWLADLPQGGGAAGDRELAVLSATTLWAAELAERCVRCGSAVEEAIWFLHRTDDVPDSREALARLAFDPSLPVTTRNAAQEWAP
;
A
#
# COMPACT_ATOMS: atom_id res chain seq x y z
N MET A 1 -38.91 -11.98 2.81
CA MET A 1 -38.65 -12.22 1.36
C MET A 1 -37.17 -12.39 1.05
N LEU A 2 -36.25 -11.50 1.49
CA LEU A 2 -34.80 -11.64 1.26
C LEU A 2 -34.20 -13.00 1.64
N ARG A 3 -34.60 -13.60 2.78
CA ARG A 3 -34.18 -14.96 3.20
C ARG A 3 -34.48 -16.07 2.18
N ALA A 4 -35.48 -15.91 1.32
CA ALA A 4 -35.82 -16.88 0.28
C ALA A 4 -35.02 -16.68 -1.02
N CYS A 5 -34.35 -15.53 -1.16
CA CYS A 5 -33.59 -15.15 -2.35
C CYS A 5 -32.07 -15.31 -2.17
N LEU A 6 -31.60 -15.53 -0.93
CA LEU A 6 -30.19 -15.73 -0.61
C LEU A 6 -29.87 -17.23 -0.52
N PRO A 7 -28.71 -17.67 -1.02
CA PRO A 7 -28.33 -19.07 -0.96
C PRO A 7 -28.18 -19.53 0.49
N ASP A 8 -28.73 -20.69 0.81
CA ASP A 8 -28.62 -21.25 2.15
C ASP A 8 -27.24 -21.91 2.30
N ARG A 9 -26.41 -21.39 3.21
CA ARG A 9 -25.05 -21.88 3.44
C ARG A 9 -24.92 -22.54 4.81
N ARG A 10 -24.04 -23.52 4.90
CA ARG A 10 -23.49 -23.99 6.18
C ARG A 10 -22.14 -23.34 6.38
N GLN A 11 -21.88 -22.91 7.61
CA GLN A 11 -20.55 -22.45 7.98
C GLN A 11 -19.68 -23.66 8.31
N SER A 12 -18.43 -23.59 7.86
CA SER A 12 -17.42 -24.58 8.18
C SER A 12 -17.05 -24.47 9.65
N VAL A 13 -16.76 -25.58 10.32
CA VAL A 13 -16.24 -25.55 11.70
C VAL A 13 -14.83 -24.94 11.77
N HIS A 14 -14.10 -24.89 10.66
CA HIS A 14 -12.80 -24.21 10.57
C HIS A 14 -12.82 -22.71 10.81
N ASP A 15 -13.97 -22.05 10.62
CA ASP A 15 -14.09 -20.60 10.81
C ASP A 15 -14.30 -20.23 12.30
N TRP A 16 -14.36 -21.22 13.20
CA TRP A 16 -14.92 -21.09 14.54
C TRP A 16 -13.93 -21.32 15.68
N ASP A 17 -13.01 -22.26 15.55
CA ASP A 17 -12.22 -22.72 16.69
C ASP A 17 -10.84 -23.25 16.24
N GLU A 18 -9.83 -22.37 16.26
CA GLU A 18 -8.43 -22.72 15.95
C GLU A 18 -7.87 -23.73 16.97
N GLU A 19 -8.30 -23.68 18.25
CA GLU A 19 -7.87 -24.67 19.26
C GLU A 19 -8.47 -26.06 19.00
N LEU A 20 -9.71 -26.12 18.50
CA LEU A 20 -10.35 -27.37 18.08
C LEU A 20 -9.60 -27.98 16.89
N ARG A 21 -9.14 -27.14 15.96
CA ARG A 21 -8.33 -27.57 14.82
C ARG A 21 -6.99 -28.14 15.27
N ASP A 22 -6.25 -27.43 16.13
CA ASP A 22 -4.95 -27.88 16.65
C ASP A 22 -5.07 -29.23 17.36
N PHE A 23 -6.18 -29.46 18.09
CA PHE A 23 -6.45 -30.74 18.75
C PHE A 23 -6.65 -31.92 17.79
N TYR A 24 -7.27 -31.68 16.63
CA TYR A 24 -7.45 -32.72 15.60
C TYR A 24 -6.22 -32.87 14.69
N ASP A 25 -5.42 -31.81 14.51
CA ASP A 25 -4.11 -31.84 13.82
C ASP A 25 -3.11 -32.75 14.58
N ASP A 26 -3.16 -32.79 15.92
CA ASP A 26 -2.25 -33.59 16.76
C ASP A 26 -2.56 -35.10 16.81
N ARG A 27 -3.73 -35.56 16.30
CA ARG A 27 -4.25 -36.90 16.60
C ARG A 27 -4.07 -37.98 15.54
N ASP A 28 -3.52 -37.68 14.36
CA ASP A 28 -2.97 -38.60 13.33
C ASP A 28 -3.77 -39.88 12.97
N ASP A 29 -5.05 -39.99 13.34
CA ASP A 29 -5.93 -41.13 13.08
C ASP A 29 -7.23 -40.63 12.40
N HIS A 30 -7.26 -40.79 11.07
CA HIS A 30 -8.30 -40.38 10.10
C HIS A 30 -8.32 -38.91 9.68
N THR A 31 -8.42 -38.70 8.36
CA THR A 31 -8.26 -37.42 7.66
C THR A 31 -9.17 -36.35 8.26
N LEU A 32 -8.58 -35.27 8.79
CA LEU A 32 -9.27 -34.05 9.27
C LEU A 32 -10.47 -33.68 8.39
N ASP A 33 -10.30 -33.76 7.07
CA ASP A 33 -11.33 -33.53 6.07
C ASP A 33 -12.66 -34.29 6.30
N GLU A 34 -12.62 -35.53 6.81
CA GLU A 34 -13.82 -36.32 7.09
C GLU A 34 -14.51 -35.90 8.39
N ALA A 35 -13.72 -35.59 9.43
CA ALA A 35 -14.23 -35.08 10.70
C ALA A 35 -14.82 -33.67 10.51
N ASP A 36 -14.15 -32.80 9.76
CA ASP A 36 -14.60 -31.44 9.45
C ASP A 36 -15.82 -31.44 8.54
N ALA A 37 -15.85 -32.28 7.51
CA ALA A 37 -17.03 -32.42 6.66
C ALA A 37 -18.23 -32.91 7.47
N TRP A 38 -18.02 -33.80 8.44
CA TRP A 38 -19.06 -34.32 9.30
C TRP A 38 -19.54 -33.29 10.35
N LEU A 39 -18.62 -32.59 11.02
CA LEU A 39 -18.92 -31.50 11.95
C LEU A 39 -19.66 -30.36 11.23
N THR A 40 -19.19 -29.96 10.05
CA THR A 40 -19.88 -28.98 9.18
C THR A 40 -21.26 -29.48 8.75
N ARG A 41 -21.48 -30.80 8.66
CA ARG A 41 -22.78 -31.37 8.29
C ARG A 41 -23.82 -31.29 9.41
N ILE A 42 -23.41 -31.24 10.67
CA ILE A 42 -24.35 -31.11 11.79
C ILE A 42 -24.66 -29.63 12.11
N MET A 43 -23.82 -28.71 11.64
CA MET A 43 -24.07 -27.26 11.71
C MET A 43 -25.39 -26.88 11.00
N PRO A 44 -26.23 -26.03 11.61
CA PRO A 44 -27.40 -25.50 10.93
C PRO A 44 -27.00 -24.61 9.75
N THR A 45 -27.86 -24.59 8.74
CA THR A 45 -27.72 -23.63 7.66
C THR A 45 -28.15 -22.22 8.13
N THR A 46 -27.80 -21.18 7.37
CA THR A 46 -28.18 -19.78 7.64
C THR A 46 -29.69 -19.58 7.88
N SER A 47 -30.54 -20.41 7.27
CA SER A 47 -32.00 -20.38 7.46
C SER A 47 -32.49 -21.13 8.71
N GLN A 48 -31.67 -21.98 9.30
CA GLN A 48 -32.00 -22.91 10.39
C GLN A 48 -31.38 -22.54 11.75
N VAL A 49 -30.65 -21.43 11.84
CA VAL A 49 -30.02 -20.99 13.09
C VAL A 49 -31.10 -20.50 14.06
N THR A 50 -31.43 -21.35 15.04
CA THR A 50 -32.24 -21.03 16.21
C THR A 50 -31.51 -21.47 17.48
N ARG A 51 -31.91 -20.94 18.63
CA ARG A 51 -31.32 -21.31 19.92
C ARG A 51 -31.47 -22.81 20.21
N GLU A 52 -32.63 -23.37 19.91
CA GLU A 52 -32.90 -24.81 20.09
C GLU A 52 -31.97 -25.66 19.21
N ARG A 53 -31.66 -25.17 18.00
CA ARG A 53 -30.76 -25.87 17.10
C ARG A 53 -29.30 -25.76 17.55
N VAL A 54 -28.89 -24.63 18.13
CA VAL A 54 -27.58 -24.47 18.79
C VAL A 54 -27.46 -25.46 19.95
N VAL A 55 -28.47 -25.53 20.83
CA VAL A 55 -28.50 -26.50 21.95
C VAL A 55 -28.30 -27.93 21.47
N GLN A 56 -28.97 -28.33 20.39
CA GLN A 56 -28.83 -29.67 19.81
C GLN A 56 -27.42 -29.95 19.30
N VAL A 57 -26.77 -28.98 18.66
CA VAL A 57 -25.41 -29.16 18.14
C VAL A 57 -24.38 -29.16 19.26
N VAL A 58 -24.47 -28.22 20.20
CA VAL A 58 -23.59 -28.17 21.38
C VAL A 58 -23.75 -29.42 22.23
N GLY A 59 -24.98 -29.92 22.41
CA GLY A 59 -25.24 -31.19 23.08
C GLY A 59 -24.59 -32.38 22.36
N ALA A 60 -24.74 -32.46 21.03
CA ALA A 60 -24.06 -33.49 20.25
C ALA A 60 -22.53 -33.40 20.36
N TRP A 61 -21.96 -32.18 20.38
CA TRP A 61 -20.52 -31.98 20.56
C TRP A 61 -20.05 -32.40 21.96
N ALA A 62 -20.83 -32.11 23.01
CA ALA A 62 -20.53 -32.58 24.36
C ALA A 62 -20.59 -34.11 24.46
N ASP A 63 -21.62 -34.74 23.88
CA ASP A 63 -21.77 -36.22 23.86
C ASP A 63 -20.61 -36.93 23.15
N MET A 64 -19.91 -36.21 22.25
CA MET A 64 -18.73 -36.70 21.55
C MET A 64 -17.42 -36.47 22.29
N GLY A 65 -17.44 -35.75 23.41
CA GLY A 65 -16.24 -35.38 24.15
C GLY A 65 -15.35 -34.38 23.40
N ILE A 66 -15.96 -33.45 22.65
CA ILE A 66 -15.22 -32.34 22.04
C ILE A 66 -14.55 -31.52 23.15
N PRO A 67 -13.20 -31.37 23.16
CA PRO A 67 -12.47 -30.80 24.31
C PRO A 67 -12.85 -29.37 24.66
N THR A 68 -13.24 -28.55 23.68
CA THR A 68 -13.62 -27.16 23.88
C THR A 68 -15.06 -27.00 24.35
N VAL A 69 -15.85 -28.08 24.40
CA VAL A 69 -17.26 -28.06 24.85
C VAL A 69 -17.37 -28.66 26.26
N PRO A 70 -17.89 -27.90 27.25
CA PRO A 70 -18.09 -28.42 28.60
C PRO A 70 -19.13 -29.54 28.63
N GLU A 71 -18.90 -30.57 29.45
CA GLU A 71 -19.82 -31.68 29.67
C GLU A 71 -20.29 -31.71 31.15
N PRO A 72 -21.56 -31.35 31.46
CA PRO A 72 -22.62 -30.93 30.55
C PRO A 72 -22.46 -29.45 30.09
N PRO A 73 -22.99 -29.08 28.91
CA PRO A 73 -22.99 -27.70 28.44
C PRO A 73 -23.75 -26.79 29.39
N THR A 74 -23.17 -25.65 29.76
CA THR A 74 -23.87 -24.65 30.55
C THR A 74 -24.74 -23.75 29.66
N GLU A 75 -25.82 -23.21 30.21
CA GLU A 75 -26.68 -22.23 29.51
C GLU A 75 -25.89 -21.01 29.01
N GLN A 76 -24.92 -20.53 29.80
CA GLN A 76 -24.03 -19.42 29.41
C GLN A 76 -23.15 -19.77 28.21
N TRP A 77 -22.66 -21.02 28.14
CA TRP A 77 -21.88 -21.49 27.00
C TRP A 77 -22.74 -21.56 25.73
N VAL A 78 -23.94 -22.13 25.84
CA VAL A 78 -24.91 -22.19 24.74
C VAL A 78 -25.25 -20.79 24.23
N ASP A 79 -25.51 -19.83 25.12
CA ASP A 79 -25.85 -18.45 24.74
C ASP A 79 -24.67 -17.74 24.04
N ARG A 80 -23.43 -17.99 24.48
CA ARG A 80 -22.23 -17.48 23.80
C ARG A 80 -22.12 -18.03 22.37
N VAL A 81 -22.20 -19.36 22.22
CA VAL A 81 -22.14 -20.01 20.91
C VAL A 81 -23.28 -19.51 20.01
N ALA A 82 -24.49 -19.38 20.55
CA ALA A 82 -25.63 -18.85 19.79
C ALA A 82 -25.42 -17.40 19.34
N ALA A 83 -24.84 -16.55 20.19
CA ALA A 83 -24.57 -15.14 19.87
C ALA A 83 -23.52 -15.01 18.76
N GLU A 84 -22.43 -15.78 18.86
CA GLU A 84 -21.41 -15.84 17.82
C GLU A 84 -22.05 -16.36 16.52
N TRP A 85 -22.83 -17.45 16.56
CA TRP A 85 -23.47 -18.03 15.35
C TRP A 85 -24.39 -17.04 14.66
N ALA A 86 -25.20 -16.33 15.46
CA ALA A 86 -26.05 -15.28 14.95
C ALA A 86 -25.23 -14.15 14.30
N ALA A 87 -24.06 -13.79 14.85
CA ALA A 87 -23.17 -12.78 14.26
C ALA A 87 -22.62 -13.24 12.91
N SER A 88 -22.10 -14.47 12.83
CA SER A 88 -21.53 -15.03 11.60
C SER A 88 -22.60 -15.23 10.51
N VAL A 89 -23.81 -15.64 10.88
CA VAL A 89 -24.95 -15.73 9.93
C VAL A 89 -25.36 -14.35 9.43
N ARG A 90 -25.42 -13.34 10.30
CA ARG A 90 -25.72 -11.95 9.87
C ARG A 90 -24.66 -11.46 8.89
N GLN A 91 -23.38 -11.72 9.16
CA GLN A 91 -22.28 -11.37 8.26
C GLN A 91 -22.44 -12.03 6.88
N ALA A 92 -22.72 -13.34 6.84
CA ALA A 92 -22.88 -14.08 5.58
C ALA A 92 -24.11 -13.60 4.77
N LEU A 93 -25.25 -13.40 5.44
CA LEU A 93 -26.46 -12.90 4.78
C LEU A 93 -26.27 -11.47 4.25
N ALA A 94 -25.60 -10.60 5.01
CA ALA A 94 -25.27 -9.25 4.58
C ALA A 94 -24.33 -9.26 3.36
N TYR A 95 -23.30 -10.11 3.39
CA TYR A 95 -22.39 -10.29 2.26
C TYR A 95 -23.14 -10.73 0.99
N ASP A 96 -23.99 -11.75 1.10
CA ASP A 96 -24.76 -12.26 -0.04
C ASP A 96 -25.78 -11.25 -0.56
N ALA A 97 -26.42 -10.48 0.33
CA ALA A 97 -27.30 -9.38 -0.05
C ALA A 97 -26.55 -8.31 -0.84
N PHE A 98 -25.38 -7.85 -0.36
CA PHE A 98 -24.59 -6.85 -1.08
C PHE A 98 -24.05 -7.39 -2.42
N ALA A 99 -23.61 -8.65 -2.47
CA ALA A 99 -23.19 -9.28 -3.73
C ALA A 99 -24.35 -9.43 -4.73
N PHE A 100 -25.59 -9.60 -4.26
CA PHE A 100 -26.77 -9.58 -5.12
C PHE A 100 -27.05 -8.17 -5.64
N ILE A 101 -27.06 -7.15 -4.77
CA ILE A 101 -27.29 -5.76 -5.15
C ILE A 101 -26.21 -5.29 -6.13
N GLU A 102 -24.94 -5.59 -5.87
CA GLU A 102 -23.81 -5.24 -6.75
C GLU A 102 -23.97 -5.80 -8.16
N ARG A 103 -24.44 -7.05 -8.29
CA ARG A 103 -24.74 -7.64 -9.61
C ARG A 103 -25.88 -6.90 -10.30
N ALA A 104 -26.91 -6.50 -9.57
CA ALA A 104 -28.01 -5.71 -10.12
C ALA A 104 -27.52 -4.31 -10.56
N THR A 105 -26.67 -3.66 -9.77
CA THR A 105 -26.02 -2.38 -10.11
C THR A 105 -25.21 -2.50 -11.39
N THR A 106 -24.35 -3.52 -11.49
CA THR A 106 -23.47 -3.74 -12.66
C THR A 106 -24.27 -4.06 -13.91
N ALA A 107 -25.42 -4.71 -13.77
CA ALA A 107 -26.35 -4.99 -14.86
C ALA A 107 -27.25 -3.81 -15.25
N GLY A 108 -27.13 -2.64 -14.57
CA GLY A 108 -27.95 -1.46 -14.83
C GLY A 108 -29.44 -1.64 -14.48
N LEU A 109 -29.74 -2.53 -13.52
CA LEU A 109 -31.12 -2.88 -13.16
C LEU A 109 -31.72 -2.01 -12.06
N LEU A 110 -30.89 -1.24 -11.34
CA LEU A 110 -31.35 -0.32 -10.30
C LEU A 110 -31.74 1.02 -10.90
N ASN A 111 -32.86 1.57 -10.44
CA ASN A 111 -33.19 2.96 -10.70
C ASN A 111 -32.39 3.91 -9.76
N ASP A 112 -32.54 5.21 -9.99
CA ASP A 112 -31.81 6.25 -9.24
C ASP A 112 -32.07 6.24 -7.73
N GLY A 113 -33.33 6.01 -7.31
CA GLY A 113 -33.69 5.96 -5.89
C GLY A 113 -33.17 4.68 -5.22
N GLU A 114 -33.27 3.54 -5.90
CA GLU A 114 -32.72 2.27 -5.42
C GLU A 114 -31.19 2.33 -5.26
N SER A 115 -30.52 3.05 -6.15
CA SER A 115 -29.07 3.27 -6.09
C SER A 115 -28.66 4.14 -4.90
N GLU A 116 -29.48 5.14 -4.54
CA GLU A 116 -29.26 5.99 -3.37
C GLU A 116 -29.49 5.22 -2.07
N ASP A 117 -30.60 4.47 -1.97
CA ASP A 117 -30.88 3.60 -0.83
C ASP A 117 -29.78 2.54 -0.63
N ALA A 118 -29.28 1.96 -1.73
CA ALA A 118 -28.19 1.00 -1.70
C ALA A 118 -26.88 1.62 -1.16
N ALA A 119 -26.57 2.87 -1.54
CA ALA A 119 -25.40 3.60 -1.04
C ALA A 119 -25.51 3.87 0.47
N LEU A 120 -26.67 4.37 0.93
CA LEU A 120 -26.93 4.64 2.35
C LEU A 120 -26.85 3.37 3.19
N LEU A 121 -27.43 2.27 2.70
CA LEU A 121 -27.40 0.97 3.35
C LEU A 121 -25.96 0.44 3.46
N ALA A 122 -25.19 0.49 2.37
CA ALA A 122 -23.81 0.05 2.37
C ALA A 122 -22.96 0.87 3.36
N ALA A 123 -23.10 2.20 3.37
CA ALA A 123 -22.38 3.06 4.31
C ALA A 123 -22.74 2.76 5.78
N ALA A 124 -24.01 2.53 6.09
CA ALA A 124 -24.44 2.14 7.43
C ALA A 124 -23.83 0.79 7.88
N PHE A 125 -23.71 -0.18 6.98
CA PHE A 125 -23.11 -1.47 7.28
C PHE A 125 -21.60 -1.39 7.51
N VAL A 126 -20.90 -0.52 6.77
CA VAL A 126 -19.48 -0.24 7.01
C VAL A 126 -19.26 0.36 8.40
N ARG A 127 -20.09 1.33 8.82
CA ARG A 127 -20.03 1.95 10.16
C ARG A 127 -20.15 0.96 11.31
N VAL A 128 -21.00 -0.06 11.16
CA VAL A 128 -21.17 -1.10 12.18
C VAL A 128 -20.23 -2.30 12.00
N GLY A 129 -19.28 -2.23 11.07
CA GLY A 129 -18.30 -3.28 10.81
C GLY A 129 -18.87 -4.56 10.18
N MET A 130 -20.06 -4.50 9.57
CA MET A 130 -20.75 -5.66 9.02
C MET A 130 -20.57 -5.74 7.50
N ALA A 131 -20.12 -6.89 6.99
CA ALA A 131 -19.86 -7.16 5.58
C ALA A 131 -19.09 -6.04 4.85
N VAL A 132 -18.12 -5.42 5.56
CA VAL A 132 -17.40 -4.21 5.12
C VAL A 132 -16.88 -4.32 3.70
N GLU A 133 -16.24 -5.45 3.36
CA GLU A 133 -15.68 -5.65 2.02
C GLU A 133 -16.74 -5.59 0.93
N ALA A 134 -17.86 -6.31 1.10
CA ALA A 134 -18.95 -6.35 0.13
C ALA A 134 -19.71 -5.02 0.05
N ALA A 135 -19.92 -4.36 1.19
CA ALA A 135 -20.55 -3.04 1.24
C ALA A 135 -19.70 -1.99 0.51
N VAL A 136 -18.39 -1.93 0.78
CA VAL A 136 -17.48 -1.02 0.07
C VAL A 136 -17.39 -1.38 -1.43
N ARG A 137 -17.38 -2.66 -1.79
CA ARG A 137 -17.38 -3.08 -3.21
C ARG A 137 -18.64 -2.62 -3.93
N LEU A 138 -19.81 -2.70 -3.30
CA LEU A 138 -21.04 -2.12 -3.83
C LEU A 138 -20.91 -0.61 -4.02
N LEU A 139 -20.35 0.14 -3.06
CA LEU A 139 -20.13 1.58 -3.21
C LEU A 139 -19.23 1.89 -4.42
N VAL A 140 -18.17 1.11 -4.64
CA VAL A 140 -17.33 1.25 -5.84
C VAL A 140 -18.14 1.00 -7.12
N SER A 141 -18.96 -0.06 -7.16
CA SER A 141 -19.79 -0.41 -8.31
C SER A 141 -20.89 0.61 -8.60
N LEU A 142 -21.42 1.29 -7.58
CA LEU A 142 -22.35 2.42 -7.74
C LEU A 142 -21.68 3.64 -8.38
N GLY A 143 -20.35 3.76 -8.25
CA GLY A 143 -19.55 4.77 -8.91
C GLY A 143 -19.95 6.20 -8.56
N ARG A 144 -19.86 7.10 -9.55
CA ARG A 144 -20.15 8.53 -9.36
C ARG A 144 -21.62 8.86 -9.70
N PRO A 145 -22.28 9.76 -8.93
CA PRO A 145 -21.75 10.45 -7.76
C PRO A 145 -21.92 9.69 -6.44
N ARG A 146 -22.89 8.76 -6.37
CA ARG A 146 -23.42 8.21 -5.11
C ARG A 146 -22.40 7.41 -4.30
N GLY A 147 -21.75 6.45 -4.96
CA GLY A 147 -20.72 5.61 -4.36
C GLY A 147 -19.51 6.41 -3.91
N GLU A 148 -19.05 7.34 -4.77
CA GLU A 148 -17.95 8.25 -4.43
C GLU A 148 -18.25 9.11 -3.20
N GLN A 149 -19.45 9.70 -3.14
CA GLN A 149 -19.86 10.52 -2.01
C GLN A 149 -19.92 9.72 -0.71
N ALA A 150 -20.55 8.54 -0.73
CA ALA A 150 -20.63 7.67 0.44
C ALA A 150 -19.23 7.24 0.92
N LEU A 151 -18.31 6.92 0.01
CA LEU A 151 -16.92 6.60 0.36
C LEU A 151 -16.21 7.80 0.98
N MET A 152 -16.36 9.01 0.42
CA MET A 152 -15.79 10.23 0.99
C MET A 152 -16.25 10.47 2.43
N GLU A 153 -17.56 10.37 2.67
CA GLU A 153 -18.14 10.53 4.02
C GLU A 153 -17.55 9.51 4.99
N LEU A 154 -17.40 8.26 4.57
CA LEU A 154 -16.78 7.21 5.39
C LEU A 154 -15.31 7.49 5.72
N VAL A 155 -14.50 8.04 4.80
CA VAL A 155 -13.07 8.28 5.12
C VAL A 155 -12.88 9.33 6.24
N HIS A 156 -13.87 10.20 6.43
CA HIS A 156 -13.91 11.19 7.50
C HIS A 156 -14.66 10.74 8.75
N ASP A 157 -15.22 9.53 8.74
CA ASP A 157 -15.97 8.98 9.86
C ASP A 157 -15.02 8.29 10.86
N ASP A 158 -15.21 8.57 12.14
CA ASP A 158 -14.42 7.96 13.23
C ASP A 158 -14.90 6.56 13.58
N GLU A 159 -16.16 6.21 13.27
CA GLU A 159 -16.71 4.86 13.46
C GLU A 159 -16.00 3.83 12.58
N VAL A 160 -15.37 4.25 11.48
CA VAL A 160 -14.71 3.35 10.52
C VAL A 160 -13.19 3.39 10.62
N ARG A 161 -12.62 3.90 11.72
CA ARG A 161 -11.17 4.08 11.89
C ARG A 161 -10.35 2.85 11.48
N ASP A 162 -10.81 1.66 11.84
CA ASP A 162 -10.12 0.38 11.56
C ASP A 162 -10.17 0.00 10.07
N PHE A 163 -11.22 0.41 9.36
CA PHE A 163 -11.43 0.13 7.94
C PHE A 163 -11.04 1.29 7.03
N ARG A 164 -10.72 2.46 7.59
CA ARG A 164 -10.40 3.71 6.86
C ARG A 164 -9.31 3.52 5.79
N PRO A 165 -8.19 2.80 6.03
CA PRO A 165 -7.21 2.54 4.98
C PRO A 165 -7.79 1.79 3.78
N TYR A 166 -8.66 0.81 4.03
CA TYR A 166 -9.33 0.03 2.99
C TYR A 166 -10.32 0.88 2.20
N VAL A 167 -11.19 1.63 2.88
CA VAL A 167 -12.15 2.56 2.25
C VAL A 167 -11.42 3.60 1.39
N ARG A 168 -10.34 4.18 1.93
CA ARG A 168 -9.51 5.16 1.24
C ARG A 168 -8.87 4.59 -0.03
N SER A 169 -8.30 3.39 0.03
CA SER A 169 -7.73 2.72 -1.14
C SER A 169 -8.76 2.50 -2.24
N ARG A 170 -10.00 2.14 -1.87
CA ARG A 170 -11.10 1.95 -2.83
C ARG A 170 -11.59 3.26 -3.44
N LEU A 171 -11.69 4.34 -2.64
CA LEU A 171 -12.00 5.68 -3.13
C LEU A 171 -10.92 6.18 -4.10
N LEU A 172 -9.64 6.01 -3.77
CA LEU A 172 -8.52 6.34 -4.66
C LEU A 172 -8.61 5.57 -5.99
N GLY A 173 -8.94 4.28 -5.93
CA GLY A 173 -9.17 3.45 -7.12
C GLY A 173 -10.28 3.99 -8.01
N LEU A 174 -11.41 4.40 -7.42
CA LEU A 174 -12.55 4.98 -8.14
C LEU A 174 -12.20 6.31 -8.83
N ARG A 175 -11.27 7.09 -8.25
CA ARG A 175 -10.82 8.39 -8.78
C ARG A 175 -9.66 8.29 -9.76
N ARG A 176 -9.07 7.10 -9.94
CA ARG A 176 -7.85 6.90 -10.74
C ARG A 176 -7.96 7.44 -12.16
N SER A 177 -9.09 7.21 -12.84
CA SER A 177 -9.31 7.71 -14.21
C SER A 177 -9.24 9.23 -14.29
N VAL A 178 -9.73 9.96 -13.28
CA VAL A 178 -9.63 11.43 -13.23
C VAL A 178 -8.19 11.89 -13.11
N TYR A 179 -7.39 11.21 -12.29
CA TYR A 179 -5.96 11.55 -12.18
C TYR A 179 -5.21 11.26 -13.48
N GLU A 180 -5.54 10.16 -14.17
CA GLU A 180 -4.95 9.81 -15.45
C GLU A 180 -5.31 10.83 -16.55
N ASP A 181 -6.57 11.27 -16.60
CA ASP A 181 -7.00 12.32 -17.52
C ASP A 181 -6.26 13.63 -17.23
N ARG A 182 -6.19 14.02 -15.95
CA ARG A 182 -5.44 15.19 -15.51
C ARG A 182 -3.94 15.08 -15.84
N ALA A 183 -3.35 13.90 -15.72
CA ALA A 183 -1.95 13.66 -16.05
C ALA A 183 -1.64 13.87 -17.55
N ARG A 184 -2.64 13.69 -18.44
CA ARG A 184 -2.52 13.90 -19.89
C ARG A 184 -2.65 15.36 -20.32
N GLU A 185 -3.18 16.22 -19.46
CA GLU A 185 -3.32 17.66 -19.77
C GLU A 185 -1.95 18.34 -19.88
N VAL A 186 -1.87 19.36 -20.74
CA VAL A 186 -0.64 20.11 -20.99
C VAL A 186 -0.37 21.12 -19.88
N THR A 187 0.87 21.22 -19.41
CA THR A 187 1.31 22.07 -18.28
C THR A 187 1.73 23.50 -18.68
N ARG A 188 1.16 24.08 -19.75
CA ARG A 188 1.68 25.33 -20.37
C ARG A 188 1.82 26.52 -19.42
N ASP A 189 0.92 26.65 -18.46
CA ASP A 189 0.85 27.76 -17.51
C ASP A 189 1.14 27.32 -16.06
N GLU A 190 1.71 26.14 -15.87
CA GLU A 190 2.02 25.58 -14.55
C GLU A 190 3.50 25.80 -14.19
N GLU A 191 3.79 26.09 -12.92
CA GLU A 191 5.16 26.36 -12.48
C GLU A 191 5.88 25.05 -12.10
N PRO A 192 6.98 24.68 -12.78
CA PRO A 192 7.76 23.51 -12.41
C PRO A 192 8.38 23.65 -11.01
N LEU A 193 8.25 22.63 -10.17
CA LEU A 193 8.86 22.61 -8.84
C LEU A 193 10.21 21.88 -8.79
N LEU A 194 10.44 20.96 -9.73
CA LEU A 194 11.71 20.25 -9.82
C LEU A 194 12.71 21.02 -10.68
N PRO A 195 14.02 20.93 -10.41
CA PRO A 195 15.04 21.53 -11.27
C PRO A 195 15.08 20.90 -12.68
N GLU A 196 15.60 21.63 -13.66
CA GLU A 196 15.62 21.23 -15.09
C GLU A 196 16.21 19.84 -15.33
N GLY A 197 17.29 19.48 -14.62
CA GLY A 197 17.94 18.16 -14.73
C GLY A 197 17.03 16.98 -14.34
N LEU A 198 15.96 17.22 -13.57
CA LEU A 198 14.95 16.21 -13.25
C LEU A 198 13.76 16.25 -14.21
N GLN A 199 13.36 17.44 -14.66
CA GLN A 199 12.18 17.60 -15.53
C GLN A 199 12.32 16.80 -16.84
N GLY A 200 13.52 16.76 -17.42
CA GLY A 200 13.81 16.07 -18.68
C GLY A 200 13.83 14.55 -18.62
N LEU A 201 13.61 13.93 -17.46
CA LEU A 201 13.68 12.48 -17.31
C LEU A 201 12.49 11.77 -18.00
N PRO A 202 12.75 10.78 -18.87
CA PRO A 202 11.69 10.01 -19.53
C PRO A 202 11.11 8.92 -18.62
N HIS A 203 11.73 8.68 -17.46
CA HIS A 203 11.38 7.59 -16.56
C HIS A 203 10.20 7.97 -15.67
N SER A 204 9.22 7.08 -15.59
CA SER A 204 8.02 7.30 -14.79
C SER A 204 8.24 6.86 -13.34
N TRP A 205 7.52 7.49 -12.44
CA TRP A 205 7.47 7.08 -11.05
C TRP A 205 6.72 5.75 -10.85
N GLN A 206 5.90 5.33 -11.82
CA GLN A 206 5.23 4.02 -11.80
C GLN A 206 6.21 2.86 -11.93
N ASN A 207 7.34 3.09 -12.60
CA ASN A 207 8.39 2.12 -12.78
C ASN A 207 9.59 2.44 -11.86
N ASP A 208 9.37 3.11 -10.73
CA ASP A 208 10.43 3.54 -9.80
C ASP A 208 11.60 4.28 -10.47
N PHE A 209 11.32 5.02 -11.52
CA PHE A 209 12.33 5.67 -12.37
C PHE A 209 13.36 4.71 -12.97
N ASP A 210 12.97 3.47 -13.27
CA ASP A 210 13.85 2.42 -13.83
C ASP A 210 14.54 2.88 -15.13
N TRP A 211 15.87 2.76 -15.13
CA TRP A 211 16.77 3.11 -16.23
C TRP A 211 17.09 1.91 -17.14
N GLY A 212 16.61 0.71 -16.80
CA GLY A 212 16.73 -0.51 -17.59
C GLY A 212 18.14 -1.13 -17.58
N ALA A 213 18.24 -2.36 -18.10
CA ALA A 213 19.49 -3.13 -18.13
C ALA A 213 20.37 -2.88 -19.38
N THR A 214 20.04 -1.91 -20.23
CA THR A 214 20.80 -1.62 -21.45
C THR A 214 22.13 -0.96 -21.12
N ALA A 215 23.18 -1.33 -21.87
CA ALA A 215 24.50 -0.73 -21.73
C ALA A 215 24.43 0.81 -21.84
N PRO A 216 25.08 1.54 -20.92
CA PRO A 216 24.98 3.00 -20.86
C PRO A 216 25.67 3.61 -22.08
N ASP A 217 24.99 4.54 -22.74
CA ASP A 217 25.62 5.43 -23.73
C ASP A 217 26.06 6.75 -23.08
N SER A 218 26.85 7.54 -23.82
CA SER A 218 27.35 8.83 -23.32
C SER A 218 26.24 9.83 -22.99
N HIS A 219 25.09 9.74 -23.66
CA HIS A 219 23.96 10.62 -23.43
C HIS A 219 23.24 10.24 -22.13
N SER A 220 23.00 8.96 -21.90
CA SER A 220 22.43 8.44 -20.65
C SER A 220 23.30 8.79 -19.45
N LEU A 221 24.62 8.65 -19.54
CA LEU A 221 25.53 9.02 -18.44
C LEU A 221 25.51 10.52 -18.14
N ALA A 222 25.47 11.37 -19.17
CA ALA A 222 25.34 12.82 -18.99
C ALA A 222 23.99 13.20 -18.36
N GLN A 223 22.91 12.54 -18.77
CA GLN A 223 21.57 12.75 -18.23
C GLN A 223 21.49 12.33 -16.76
N VAL A 224 22.08 11.18 -16.42
CA VAL A 224 22.13 10.65 -15.05
C VAL A 224 22.95 11.55 -14.12
N ARG A 225 24.11 12.02 -14.59
CA ARG A 225 24.91 13.00 -13.85
C ARG A 225 24.12 14.28 -13.59
N SER A 226 23.48 14.82 -14.63
CA SER A 226 22.63 16.02 -14.51
C SER A 226 21.48 15.83 -13.52
N ALA A 227 20.86 14.64 -13.52
CA ALA A 227 19.80 14.31 -12.58
C ALA A 227 20.30 14.26 -11.13
N LEU A 228 21.44 13.63 -10.86
CA LEU A 228 22.03 13.59 -9.51
C LEU A 228 22.46 14.98 -9.02
N GLU A 229 23.08 15.78 -9.89
CA GLU A 229 23.44 17.16 -9.59
C GLU A 229 22.18 17.98 -9.26
N ALA A 230 21.09 17.80 -10.02
CA ALA A 230 19.81 18.44 -9.77
C ALA A 230 19.16 17.97 -8.45
N CYS A 231 19.21 16.69 -8.10
CA CYS A 231 18.69 16.17 -6.82
C CYS A 231 19.35 16.87 -5.62
N LEU A 232 20.64 17.20 -5.71
CA LEU A 232 21.38 17.91 -4.66
C LEU A 232 20.96 19.38 -4.50
N THR A 233 20.34 19.98 -5.51
CA THR A 233 19.83 21.36 -5.43
C THR A 233 18.43 21.47 -4.84
N VAL A 234 17.71 20.36 -4.68
CA VAL A 234 16.38 20.35 -4.07
C VAL A 234 16.49 20.69 -2.60
N GLU A 235 15.70 21.68 -2.15
CA GLU A 235 15.73 22.21 -0.79
C GLU A 235 15.60 21.08 0.24
N ARG A 236 16.46 21.11 1.27
CA ARG A 236 16.37 20.16 2.37
C ARG A 236 15.11 20.43 3.17
N VAL A 237 14.40 19.36 3.48
CA VAL A 237 13.21 19.41 4.32
C VAL A 237 13.66 19.23 5.76
N PRO A 238 13.29 20.14 6.69
CA PRO A 238 13.55 19.97 8.10
C PRO A 238 13.05 18.61 8.62
N ALA A 239 13.78 17.98 9.55
CA ALA A 239 13.43 16.64 10.04
C ALA A 239 12.05 16.59 10.73
N ASP A 240 11.60 17.72 11.28
CA ASP A 240 10.29 17.95 11.90
C ASP A 240 9.16 18.23 10.88
N ALA A 241 9.50 18.55 9.62
CA ALA A 241 8.54 18.68 8.52
C ALA A 241 8.21 17.33 7.86
N GLN A 242 8.69 16.21 8.42
CA GLN A 242 8.22 14.89 8.02
C GLN A 242 6.71 14.80 8.27
N MET A 243 5.98 14.27 7.29
CA MET A 243 4.54 14.07 7.42
C MET A 243 4.31 13.15 8.63
N CYS A 244 3.85 13.71 9.74
CA CYS A 244 3.50 12.98 10.96
C CYS A 244 2.20 12.20 10.75
N SER A 245 2.23 11.23 9.84
CA SER A 245 1.45 10.03 10.03
C SER A 245 2.41 9.02 10.66
N ASN A 246 2.16 8.66 11.92
CA ASN A 246 2.90 7.62 12.62
C ASN A 246 2.67 6.20 12.02
N ALA A 247 2.04 6.10 10.83
CA ALA A 247 1.83 4.86 10.11
C ALA A 247 2.61 4.87 8.77
N PRO A 248 3.55 3.93 8.56
CA PRO A 248 4.24 3.75 7.28
C PRO A 248 3.29 3.69 6.06
N ALA A 249 2.10 3.12 6.26
CA ALA A 249 1.06 2.94 5.24
C ALA A 249 0.52 4.26 4.65
N ASP A 250 0.42 5.34 5.43
CA ASP A 250 -0.14 6.60 4.92
C ASP A 250 0.82 7.29 3.94
N SER A 251 2.12 7.19 4.19
CA SER A 251 3.12 7.77 3.28
C SER A 251 3.12 7.09 1.90
N SER A 252 2.86 5.78 1.86
CA SER A 252 2.69 5.03 0.61
C SER A 252 1.41 5.45 -0.10
N ALA A 253 0.29 5.56 0.62
CA ALA A 253 -0.99 5.93 0.03
C ALA A 253 -1.00 7.39 -0.50
N ILE A 254 -0.33 8.32 0.18
CA ILE A 254 -0.11 9.68 -0.36
C ILE A 254 0.78 9.62 -1.61
N ALA A 255 1.82 8.78 -1.61
CA ALA A 255 2.65 8.60 -2.80
C ALA A 255 1.83 8.11 -4.01
N GLU A 256 0.80 7.29 -3.78
CA GLU A 256 -0.09 6.84 -4.86
C GLU A 256 -0.86 8.01 -5.49
N VAL A 257 -1.37 8.95 -4.69
CA VAL A 257 -2.04 10.17 -5.19
C VAL A 257 -1.07 11.01 -6.02
N VAL A 258 0.10 11.32 -5.46
CA VAL A 258 1.11 12.15 -6.15
C VAL A 258 1.57 11.47 -7.44
N ARG A 259 1.81 10.16 -7.41
CA ARG A 259 2.20 9.36 -8.58
C ARG A 259 1.11 9.29 -9.65
N ALA A 260 -0.16 9.22 -9.26
CA ALA A 260 -1.27 9.17 -10.22
C ALA A 260 -1.46 10.52 -10.95
N LEU A 261 -1.35 11.64 -10.23
CA LEU A 261 -1.47 12.99 -10.80
C LEU A 261 -0.22 13.43 -11.58
N MET A 262 0.95 13.00 -11.13
CA MET A 262 2.26 13.44 -11.65
C MET A 262 3.18 12.22 -11.89
N PRO A 263 2.84 11.35 -12.86
CA PRO A 263 3.60 10.13 -13.12
C PRO A 263 5.02 10.37 -13.66
N TYR A 264 5.33 11.58 -14.12
CA TYR A 264 6.66 11.96 -14.64
C TYR A 264 7.16 13.23 -13.95
N PRO A 265 8.49 13.41 -13.79
CA PRO A 265 9.06 14.60 -13.15
C PRO A 265 8.66 15.93 -13.80
N ARG A 266 8.52 15.98 -15.13
CA ARG A 266 8.01 17.17 -15.86
C ARG A 266 6.61 17.61 -15.43
N LEU A 267 5.83 16.73 -14.83
CA LEU A 267 4.47 17.01 -14.36
C LEU A 267 4.46 17.49 -12.91
N VAL A 268 5.61 17.55 -12.24
CA VAL A 268 5.71 17.99 -10.85
C VAL A 268 5.71 19.51 -10.80
N THR A 269 4.50 20.07 -10.77
CA THR A 269 4.23 21.51 -10.79
C THR A 269 3.55 21.97 -9.51
N ARG A 270 3.59 23.29 -9.23
CA ARG A 270 2.96 23.85 -8.03
C ARG A 270 1.46 23.58 -8.00
N GLU A 271 0.82 23.71 -9.15
CA GLU A 271 -0.63 23.56 -9.33
C GLU A 271 -1.06 22.13 -9.07
N ARG A 272 -0.37 21.14 -9.66
CA ARG A 272 -0.68 19.72 -9.48
C ARG A 272 -0.32 19.23 -8.09
N MET A 273 0.73 19.76 -7.48
CA MET A 273 1.08 19.43 -6.10
C MET A 273 0.05 19.99 -5.10
N LYS A 274 -0.51 21.18 -5.37
CA LYS A 274 -1.63 21.73 -4.61
C LYS A 274 -2.91 20.91 -4.80
N GLU A 275 -3.15 20.40 -6.01
CA GLU A 275 -4.24 19.46 -6.31
C GLU A 275 -4.06 18.16 -5.53
N ALA A 276 -2.88 17.56 -5.56
CA ALA A 276 -2.54 16.37 -4.79
C ALA A 276 -2.72 16.58 -3.28
N TRP A 277 -2.32 17.74 -2.75
CA TRP A 277 -2.53 18.09 -1.34
C TRP A 277 -4.02 18.12 -0.98
N ARG A 278 -4.86 18.80 -1.78
CA ARG A 278 -6.32 18.85 -1.55
C ARG A 278 -6.96 17.47 -1.69
N GLU A 279 -6.53 16.71 -2.69
CA GLU A 279 -7.01 15.35 -2.91
C GLU A 279 -6.72 14.48 -1.69
N CYS A 280 -5.50 14.55 -1.15
CA CYS A 280 -5.17 13.82 0.05
C CYS A 280 -6.00 14.26 1.27
N GLN A 281 -6.30 15.55 1.42
CA GLN A 281 -7.23 16.00 2.47
C GLN A 281 -8.62 15.39 2.29
N SER A 282 -9.13 15.32 1.05
CA SER A 282 -10.42 14.69 0.76
C SER A 282 -10.42 13.17 0.95
N LEU A 283 -9.24 12.56 0.97
CA LEU A 283 -9.00 11.14 1.31
C LEU A 283 -8.76 10.97 2.84
N GLY A 284 -9.08 11.98 3.65
CA GLY A 284 -8.96 11.93 5.10
C GLY A 284 -7.52 11.77 5.60
N PHE A 285 -6.52 12.25 4.85
CA PHE A 285 -5.18 12.44 5.40
C PHE A 285 -5.14 13.73 6.22
N ASP A 286 -4.71 13.61 7.48
CA ASP A 286 -4.43 14.76 8.33
C ASP A 286 -2.95 15.15 8.18
N PHE A 287 -2.71 16.44 7.95
CA PHE A 287 -1.37 16.99 7.80
C PHE A 287 -0.99 17.96 8.93
N GLN A 288 -1.77 18.03 10.02
CA GLN A 288 -1.45 18.78 11.24
C GLN A 288 -0.93 20.21 10.98
N GLY A 289 -1.62 20.96 10.11
CA GLY A 289 -1.26 22.35 9.79
C GLY A 289 -0.22 22.52 8.68
N MET A 290 0.22 21.46 8.00
CA MET A 290 1.03 21.55 6.78
C MET A 290 0.22 22.19 5.64
N ASP A 291 0.73 23.30 5.12
CA ASP A 291 0.17 23.96 3.94
C ASP A 291 0.63 23.28 2.64
N ALA A 292 -0.01 23.65 1.52
CA ALA A 292 0.31 23.09 0.21
C ALA A 292 1.76 23.34 -0.21
N ALA A 293 2.38 24.45 0.22
CA ALA A 293 3.76 24.77 -0.11
C ALA A 293 4.74 23.84 0.62
N SER A 294 4.50 23.58 1.90
CA SER A 294 5.30 22.66 2.72
C SER A 294 5.12 21.22 2.23
N PHE A 295 3.89 20.81 1.90
CA PHE A 295 3.62 19.53 1.24
C PHE A 295 4.43 19.38 -0.05
N ALA A 296 4.45 20.43 -0.88
CA ALA A 296 5.22 20.43 -2.11
C ALA A 296 6.72 20.27 -1.89
N LYS A 297 7.30 20.96 -0.91
CA LYS A 297 8.73 20.82 -0.55
C LYS A 297 9.05 19.38 -0.14
N VAL A 298 8.23 18.80 0.75
CA VAL A 298 8.39 17.40 1.22
C VAL A 298 8.38 16.43 0.04
N TRP A 299 7.40 16.55 -0.85
CA TRP A 299 7.25 15.63 -1.97
C TRP A 299 8.29 15.83 -3.07
N CYS A 300 8.70 17.06 -3.36
CA CYS A 300 9.82 17.32 -4.28
C CYS A 300 11.10 16.65 -3.78
N LYS A 301 11.40 16.76 -2.48
CA LYS A 301 12.55 16.08 -1.87
C LYS A 301 12.42 14.56 -1.96
N ARG A 302 11.26 13.99 -1.63
CA ARG A 302 11.02 12.53 -1.75
C ARG A 302 11.15 12.02 -3.19
N ILE A 303 10.69 12.78 -4.17
CA ILE A 303 10.83 12.45 -5.60
C ILE A 303 12.31 12.48 -5.99
N ALA A 304 13.04 13.53 -5.62
CA ALA A 304 14.47 13.64 -5.90
C ALA A 304 15.28 12.51 -5.24
N ASP A 305 14.97 12.15 -3.99
CA ASP A 305 15.60 11.03 -3.29
C ASP A 305 15.33 9.70 -3.99
N ARG A 306 14.10 9.48 -4.47
CA ARG A 306 13.76 8.27 -5.26
C ARG A 306 14.49 8.22 -6.59
N VAL A 307 14.61 9.35 -7.30
CA VAL A 307 15.39 9.41 -8.55
C VAL A 307 16.87 9.11 -8.27
N ALA A 308 17.45 9.72 -7.24
CA ALA A 308 18.85 9.47 -6.87
C ALA A 308 19.09 8.01 -6.50
N ALA A 309 18.18 7.41 -5.72
CA ALA A 309 18.23 5.99 -5.37
C ALA A 309 18.17 5.08 -6.61
N ALA A 310 17.24 5.32 -7.53
CA ALA A 310 17.11 4.57 -8.78
C ALA A 310 18.36 4.67 -9.65
N VAL A 311 18.92 5.89 -9.74
CA VAL A 311 20.18 6.14 -10.46
C VAL A 311 21.35 5.38 -9.84
N PHE A 312 21.55 5.47 -8.52
CA PHE A 312 22.67 4.79 -7.87
C PHE A 312 22.55 3.28 -7.97
N ARG A 313 21.31 2.75 -7.89
CA ARG A 313 21.06 1.33 -8.15
C ARG A 313 21.50 0.93 -9.56
N TRP A 314 21.04 1.66 -10.56
CA TRP A 314 21.41 1.42 -11.95
C TRP A 314 22.92 1.50 -12.19
N LEU A 315 23.59 2.54 -11.64
CA LEU A 315 25.04 2.72 -11.79
C LEU A 315 25.85 1.57 -11.16
N ALA A 316 25.40 1.02 -10.03
CA ALA A 316 26.06 -0.09 -9.35
C ALA A 316 25.83 -1.46 -10.03
N ASP A 317 24.76 -1.57 -10.82
CA ASP A 317 24.47 -2.75 -11.64
C ASP A 317 25.17 -2.73 -13.02
N LEU A 318 25.79 -1.60 -13.38
CA LEU A 318 26.60 -1.52 -14.60
C LEU A 318 27.78 -2.49 -14.53
N PRO A 319 28.15 -3.17 -15.64
CA PRO A 319 29.29 -4.07 -15.66
C PRO A 319 30.59 -3.33 -15.31
N GLN A 320 31.17 -3.59 -14.13
CA GLN A 320 32.42 -2.94 -13.67
C GLN A 320 33.70 -3.57 -14.26
N GLY A 321 33.60 -4.21 -15.42
CA GLY A 321 34.75 -4.75 -16.17
C GLY A 321 35.05 -6.23 -15.90
N GLY A 322 34.96 -7.04 -16.96
CA GLY A 322 35.29 -8.47 -16.93
C GLY A 322 34.76 -9.27 -18.11
N GLY A 323 34.67 -8.71 -19.31
CA GLY A 323 34.22 -9.47 -20.48
C GLY A 323 34.44 -8.70 -21.78
N ALA A 324 35.39 -9.17 -22.60
CA ALA A 324 35.58 -8.95 -24.05
C ALA A 324 35.19 -7.59 -24.67
N ALA A 325 35.16 -6.50 -23.93
CA ALA A 325 34.79 -5.16 -24.36
C ALA A 325 36.04 -4.30 -24.54
N GLY A 326 36.17 -3.65 -25.69
CA GLY A 326 37.39 -2.91 -26.07
C GLY A 326 37.67 -1.67 -25.21
N ASP A 327 38.89 -1.13 -25.36
CA ASP A 327 39.48 -0.04 -24.55
C ASP A 327 38.60 1.21 -24.35
N ARG A 328 37.65 1.48 -25.25
CA ARG A 328 36.77 2.65 -25.20
C ARG A 328 35.63 2.51 -24.18
N GLU A 329 35.15 1.30 -23.94
CA GLU A 329 34.07 1.01 -22.98
C GLU A 329 34.59 1.06 -21.54
N LEU A 330 35.81 0.55 -21.33
CA LEU A 330 36.50 0.57 -20.03
C LEU A 330 36.86 1.99 -19.56
N ALA A 331 37.21 2.89 -20.50
CA ALA A 331 37.50 4.30 -20.21
C ALA A 331 36.25 5.10 -19.82
N VAL A 332 35.09 4.78 -20.42
CA VAL A 332 33.81 5.43 -20.09
C VAL A 332 33.31 4.99 -18.71
N LEU A 333 33.47 3.71 -18.36
CA LEU A 333 33.16 3.20 -17.03
C LEU A 333 34.07 3.82 -15.96
N SER A 334 35.39 3.86 -16.20
CA SER A 334 36.35 4.49 -15.26
C SER A 334 36.09 5.99 -15.05
N ALA A 335 35.71 6.72 -16.10
CA ALA A 335 35.35 8.14 -15.98
C ALA A 335 34.00 8.35 -15.27
N THR A 336 33.11 7.35 -15.31
CA THR A 336 31.81 7.38 -14.64
C THR A 336 31.96 7.25 -13.13
N THR A 337 32.83 6.35 -12.67
CA THR A 337 33.00 6.07 -11.24
C THR A 337 33.58 7.27 -10.48
N LEU A 338 34.43 8.09 -11.10
CA LEU A 338 35.01 9.29 -10.46
C LEU A 338 33.94 10.30 -10.00
N TRP A 339 33.10 10.77 -10.93
CA TRP A 339 32.08 11.77 -10.58
C TRP A 339 30.92 11.13 -9.81
N ALA A 340 30.61 9.86 -10.06
CA ALA A 340 29.54 9.16 -9.36
C ALA A 340 29.87 8.95 -7.88
N ALA A 341 31.12 8.63 -7.54
CA ALA A 341 31.58 8.52 -6.16
C ALA A 341 31.49 9.87 -5.42
N GLU A 342 31.91 10.96 -6.06
CA GLU A 342 31.78 12.31 -5.49
C GLU A 342 30.31 12.68 -5.23
N LEU A 343 29.42 12.41 -6.19
CA LEU A 343 27.99 12.68 -6.04
C LEU A 343 27.34 11.79 -4.98
N ALA A 344 27.73 10.52 -4.87
CA ALA A 344 27.27 9.62 -3.81
C ALA A 344 27.67 10.13 -2.43
N GLU A 345 28.93 10.53 -2.24
CA GLU A 345 29.40 11.12 -0.97
C GLU A 345 28.61 12.38 -0.60
N ARG A 346 28.35 13.26 -1.58
CA ARG A 346 27.54 14.48 -1.38
C ARG A 346 26.09 14.15 -1.05
N CYS A 347 25.48 13.16 -1.71
CA CYS A 347 24.13 12.69 -1.41
C CYS A 347 24.02 12.18 0.02
N VAL A 348 24.97 11.37 0.49
CA VAL A 348 25.02 10.88 1.87
C VAL A 348 25.12 12.04 2.87
N ARG A 349 26.04 12.99 2.64
CA ARG A 349 26.15 14.20 3.49
C ARG A 349 24.90 15.08 3.49
N CYS A 350 24.10 15.01 2.42
CA CYS A 350 22.83 15.69 2.32
C CYS A 350 21.64 14.89 2.88
N GLY A 351 21.86 13.67 3.37
CA GLY A 351 20.78 12.78 3.80
C GLY A 351 19.86 12.33 2.66
N SER A 352 20.37 12.28 1.43
CA SER A 352 19.63 11.95 0.21
C SER A 352 20.03 10.56 -0.28
N ALA A 353 19.06 9.66 -0.50
CA ALA A 353 19.30 8.30 -1.01
C ALA A 353 20.49 7.59 -0.32
N VAL A 354 20.57 7.72 1.01
CA VAL A 354 21.77 7.36 1.80
C VAL A 354 22.14 5.89 1.62
N GLU A 355 21.15 5.00 1.69
CA GLU A 355 21.36 3.56 1.57
C GLU A 355 21.88 3.19 0.18
N GLU A 356 21.22 3.63 -0.89
CA GLU A 356 21.64 3.35 -2.26
C GLU A 356 22.98 4.00 -2.63
N ALA A 357 23.27 5.20 -2.11
CA ALA A 357 24.56 5.87 -2.34
C ALA A 357 25.72 5.13 -1.65
N ILE A 358 25.54 4.69 -0.40
CA ILE A 358 26.54 3.85 0.29
C ILE A 358 26.69 2.51 -0.42
N TRP A 359 25.57 1.89 -0.83
CA TRP A 359 25.58 0.64 -1.57
C TRP A 359 26.34 0.76 -2.90
N PHE A 360 26.13 1.84 -3.65
CA PHE A 360 26.88 2.14 -4.87
C PHE A 360 28.38 2.25 -4.61
N LEU A 361 28.78 3.00 -3.57
CA LEU A 361 30.19 3.13 -3.22
C LEU A 361 30.80 1.79 -2.81
N HIS A 362 30.06 0.95 -2.10
CA HIS A 362 30.50 -0.39 -1.73
C HIS A 362 30.65 -1.30 -2.96
N ARG A 363 29.68 -1.28 -3.88
CA ARG A 363 29.71 -2.09 -5.11
C ARG A 363 30.83 -1.70 -6.08
N THR A 364 31.42 -0.53 -5.88
CA THR A 364 32.51 0.03 -6.68
C THR A 364 33.78 0.26 -5.85
N ASP A 365 33.95 -0.47 -4.74
CA ASP A 365 35.08 -0.33 -3.79
C ASP A 365 36.45 -0.75 -4.35
N ASP A 366 36.46 -1.41 -5.51
CA ASP A 366 37.63 -1.68 -6.33
C ASP A 366 38.23 -0.38 -6.90
N VAL A 367 37.39 0.65 -7.07
CA VAL A 367 37.82 2.00 -7.46
C VAL A 367 38.29 2.80 -6.23
N PRO A 368 39.50 3.38 -6.26
CA PRO A 368 40.06 4.13 -5.12
C PRO A 368 39.13 5.22 -4.57
N ASP A 369 38.48 6.00 -5.44
CA ASP A 369 37.63 7.12 -5.00
C ASP A 369 36.40 6.66 -4.22
N SER A 370 35.78 5.55 -4.60
CA SER A 370 34.64 4.98 -3.89
C SER A 370 35.04 4.48 -2.50
N ARG A 371 36.18 3.81 -2.41
CA ARG A 371 36.75 3.34 -1.13
C ARG A 371 37.10 4.50 -0.20
N GLU A 372 37.74 5.54 -0.74
CA GLU A 372 38.09 6.73 0.04
C GLU A 372 36.83 7.48 0.48
N ALA A 373 35.81 7.57 -0.36
CA ALA A 373 34.52 8.17 -0.01
C ALA A 373 33.85 7.41 1.16
N LEU A 374 33.80 6.07 1.11
CA LEU A 374 33.29 5.26 2.22
C LEU A 374 34.05 5.51 3.51
N ALA A 375 35.39 5.53 3.46
CA ALA A 375 36.21 5.82 4.63
C ALA A 375 35.93 7.22 5.18
N ARG A 376 35.82 8.25 4.32
CA ARG A 376 35.46 9.61 4.75
C ARG A 376 34.09 9.64 5.43
N LEU A 377 33.09 8.94 4.89
CA LEU A 377 31.74 8.87 5.46
C LEU A 377 31.72 8.13 6.80
N ALA A 378 32.42 7.00 6.94
CA ALA A 378 32.48 6.21 8.17
C ALA A 378 33.03 7.02 9.36
N PHE A 379 34.00 7.91 9.11
CA PHE A 379 34.66 8.71 10.13
C PHE A 379 34.16 10.16 10.24
N ASP A 380 33.13 10.57 9.50
CA ASP A 380 32.61 11.96 9.51
C ASP A 380 31.72 12.22 10.75
N PRO A 381 32.19 12.96 11.77
CA PRO A 381 31.45 13.15 13.01
C PRO A 381 30.17 13.98 12.84
N SER A 382 29.99 14.65 11.70
CA SER A 382 28.78 15.43 11.40
C SER A 382 27.61 14.55 10.94
N LEU A 383 27.87 13.29 10.58
CA LEU A 383 26.85 12.36 10.10
C LEU A 383 26.16 11.61 11.27
N PRO A 384 24.88 11.24 11.09
CA PRO A 384 24.17 10.35 12.02
C PRO A 384 24.97 9.07 12.29
N VAL A 385 24.90 8.56 13.52
CA VAL A 385 25.58 7.31 13.92
C VAL A 385 25.17 6.15 13.01
N THR A 386 23.88 6.06 12.66
CA THR A 386 23.35 5.03 11.75
C THR A 386 24.02 5.08 10.38
N THR A 387 24.16 6.27 9.80
CA THR A 387 24.84 6.48 8.51
C THR A 387 26.32 6.12 8.58
N ARG A 388 27.01 6.52 9.66
CA ARG A 388 28.42 6.16 9.87
C ARG A 388 28.62 4.66 10.01
N ASN A 389 27.79 4.00 10.81
CA ASN A 389 27.85 2.55 11.00
C ASN A 389 27.62 1.82 9.68
N ALA A 390 26.62 2.24 8.90
CA ALA A 390 26.37 1.67 7.57
C ALA A 390 27.56 1.85 6.63
N ALA A 391 28.22 3.01 6.62
CA ALA A 391 29.45 3.21 5.84
C ALA A 391 30.62 2.37 6.37
N GLN A 392 30.73 2.20 7.70
CA GLN A 392 31.80 1.47 8.36
C GLN A 392 31.69 -0.05 8.18
N GLU A 393 30.48 -0.61 8.06
CA GLU A 393 30.25 -2.02 7.71
C GLU A 393 30.92 -2.41 6.38
N TRP A 394 31.08 -1.45 5.47
CA TRP A 394 31.65 -1.64 4.14
C TRP A 394 33.01 -0.96 3.94
N ALA A 395 33.51 -0.26 4.97
CA ALA A 395 34.83 0.35 4.93
C ALA A 395 35.92 -0.70 5.28
N PRO A 396 37.00 -0.82 4.50
CA PRO A 396 38.05 -1.83 4.72
C PRO A 396 38.94 -1.56 5.95
#